data_AF-A0A0J8VCA1-F1
#
_entry.id   AF-A0A0J8VCA1-F1
#
_cell.length_a   1.000
_cell.length_b   1.000
_cell.length_c   1.000
_cell.angle_alpha   90.00
_cell.angle_beta   90.00
_cell.angle_gamma   90.00
#
_symmetry.space_group_name_H-M   'P 1'
#
loop_
_entity.id
_entity.type
_entity.pdbx_description
1 polymer ?
#
loop_
_entity_poly.entity_id
_entity_poly.type
_entity_poly.pdbx_seq_one_letter_code
_entity_poly.pdbx_strand_id
1 'polypeptide(L)'
;MSDFKDNIESLVQLKAKLDKAIELGSKNLFTQMLTLLLFISLIPGGYFISISYLWTVTKAQSDLNQIVDNIEIRRNILKSTLSEVELCIDSRKDNHELASWYCENALESYKSQSKSWPSERRNQLINRLAYEGIKIDIEYYLESNGLSLHKAKRSKSKEEVMLSYLMKKNSLYFVVFSIALIGGGILYMFHVKRRT
;
A
#
# COMPACT_ATOMS: atom_id res chain seq x y z
N MET A 1 -18.87 16.04 25.74
CA MET A 1 -20.34 16.12 25.88
C MET A 1 -21.00 16.91 24.75
N SER A 2 -20.29 17.81 24.06
CA SER A 2 -20.75 18.48 22.83
C SER A 2 -20.90 17.53 21.62
N ASP A 3 -19.89 16.69 21.35
CA ASP A 3 -19.89 15.75 20.21
C ASP A 3 -21.09 14.78 20.18
N PHE A 4 -21.60 14.39 21.34
CA PHE A 4 -22.75 13.48 21.42
C PHE A 4 -24.06 14.18 21.06
N LYS A 5 -24.20 15.46 21.45
CA LYS A 5 -25.37 16.28 21.15
C LYS A 5 -25.43 16.63 19.66
N ASP A 6 -24.29 16.98 19.08
CA ASP A 6 -24.19 17.33 17.66
C ASP A 6 -24.50 16.12 16.75
N ASN A 7 -24.06 14.92 17.15
CA ASN A 7 -24.42 13.68 16.45
C ASN A 7 -25.92 13.36 16.51
N ILE A 8 -26.58 13.57 17.67
CA ILE A 8 -28.03 13.35 17.80
C ILE A 8 -28.82 14.34 16.93
N GLU A 9 -28.44 15.62 16.92
CA GLU A 9 -29.11 16.62 16.09
C GLU A 9 -28.99 16.31 14.60
N SER A 10 -27.82 15.84 14.16
CA SER A 10 -27.61 15.42 12.76
C SER A 10 -28.48 14.21 12.37
N LEU A 11 -28.66 13.23 13.26
CA LEU A 11 -29.51 12.06 13.04
C LEU A 11 -30.99 12.43 12.96
N VAL A 12 -31.45 13.35 13.81
CA VAL A 12 -32.84 13.84 13.78
C VAL A 12 -33.11 14.60 12.49
N GLN A 13 -32.17 15.44 12.03
CA GLN A 13 -32.29 16.15 10.75
C GLN A 13 -32.28 15.18 9.56
N LEU A 14 -31.44 14.14 9.60
CA LEU A 14 -31.39 13.12 8.55
C LEU A 14 -32.71 12.36 8.47
N LYS A 15 -33.25 11.94 9.62
CA LYS A 15 -34.55 11.27 9.71
C LYS A 15 -35.66 12.14 9.13
N ALA A 16 -35.73 13.42 9.51
CA ALA A 16 -36.74 14.34 8.98
C ALA A 16 -36.67 14.52 7.45
N LYS A 17 -35.46 14.54 6.88
CA LYS A 17 -35.25 14.58 5.43
C LYS A 17 -35.69 13.28 4.75
N LEU A 18 -35.40 12.12 5.36
CA LEU A 18 -35.84 10.80 4.91
C LEU A 18 -37.37 10.68 4.91
N ASP A 19 -38.01 11.04 6.02
CA ASP A 19 -39.47 10.98 6.18
C ASP A 19 -40.18 11.84 5.12
N LYS A 20 -39.65 13.06 4.88
CA LYS A 20 -40.16 13.96 3.84
C LYS A 20 -39.97 13.40 2.43
N ALA A 21 -38.84 12.76 2.15
CA ALA A 21 -38.58 12.13 0.86
C ALA A 21 -39.49 10.92 0.61
N ILE A 22 -39.74 10.11 1.63
CA ILE A 22 -40.65 8.96 1.58
C ILE A 22 -42.10 9.44 1.37
N GLU A 23 -42.51 10.53 2.02
CA GLU A 23 -43.83 11.14 1.82
C GLU A 23 -44.07 11.65 0.40
N LEU A 24 -43.08 12.35 -0.16
CA LEU A 24 -43.14 12.81 -1.54
C LEU A 24 -43.14 11.61 -2.50
N GLY A 25 -42.35 10.59 -2.20
CA GLY A 25 -42.24 9.36 -2.97
C GLY A 25 -43.54 8.55 -2.99
N SER A 26 -44.28 8.48 -1.88
CA SER A 26 -45.42 7.56 -1.71
C SER A 26 -46.67 7.92 -2.52
N LYS A 27 -46.73 9.11 -3.13
CA LYS A 27 -47.93 9.66 -3.78
C LYS A 27 -48.39 8.85 -4.99
N ASN A 28 -47.49 8.59 -5.97
CA ASN A 28 -47.81 7.91 -7.22
C ASN A 28 -46.81 6.76 -7.49
N LEU A 29 -47.20 5.75 -8.29
CA LEU A 29 -46.32 4.62 -8.64
C LEU A 29 -44.99 5.07 -9.28
N PHE A 30 -45.04 6.12 -10.10
CA PHE A 30 -43.85 6.69 -10.74
C PHE A 30 -42.88 7.33 -9.72
N THR A 31 -43.40 8.10 -8.77
CA THR A 31 -42.57 8.72 -7.72
C THR A 31 -42.01 7.66 -6.77
N GLN A 32 -42.77 6.58 -6.50
CA GLN A 32 -42.30 5.45 -5.72
C GLN A 32 -41.12 4.74 -6.38
N MET A 33 -41.20 4.47 -7.69
CA MET A 33 -40.07 3.89 -8.44
C MET A 33 -38.85 4.82 -8.43
N LEU A 34 -39.04 6.12 -8.65
CA LEU A 34 -37.93 7.08 -8.69
C LEU A 34 -37.22 7.18 -7.33
N THR A 35 -37.98 7.26 -6.24
CA THR A 35 -37.43 7.27 -4.88
C THR A 35 -36.69 5.97 -4.57
N LEU A 36 -37.27 4.81 -4.93
CA LEU A 36 -36.63 3.52 -4.73
C LEU A 36 -35.31 3.38 -5.50
N LEU A 37 -35.28 3.80 -6.77
CA LEU A 37 -34.06 3.82 -7.59
C LEU A 37 -32.99 4.74 -7.01
N LEU A 38 -33.37 5.93 -6.53
CA LEU A 38 -32.45 6.86 -5.88
C LEU A 38 -31.79 6.23 -4.64
N PHE A 39 -32.57 5.62 -3.75
CA PHE A 39 -32.01 5.03 -2.54
C PHE A 39 -31.21 3.75 -2.80
N ILE A 40 -31.67 2.90 -3.72
CA ILE A 40 -30.96 1.67 -4.06
C ILE A 40 -29.64 1.97 -4.77
N SER A 41 -29.59 2.99 -5.63
CA SER A 41 -28.37 3.35 -6.39
C SER A 41 -27.23 3.92 -5.54
N LEU A 42 -27.54 4.48 -4.35
CA LEU A 42 -26.52 4.98 -3.42
C LEU A 42 -25.58 3.88 -2.92
N ILE A 43 -26.09 2.66 -2.72
CA ILE A 43 -25.33 1.52 -2.18
C ILE A 43 -24.25 1.05 -3.17
N PRO A 44 -24.56 0.66 -4.42
CA PRO A 44 -23.55 0.28 -5.40
C PRO A 44 -22.67 1.47 -5.79
N GLY A 45 -23.22 2.70 -5.80
CA GLY A 45 -22.43 3.91 -6.05
C GLY A 45 -21.32 4.11 -5.00
N GLY A 46 -21.66 4.09 -3.71
CA GLY A 46 -20.69 4.21 -2.63
C GLY A 46 -19.68 3.05 -2.61
N TYR A 47 -20.15 1.84 -2.92
CA TYR A 47 -19.29 0.66 -3.05
C TYR A 47 -18.26 0.81 -4.17
N PHE A 48 -18.68 1.22 -5.36
CA PHE A 48 -17.79 1.39 -6.52
C PHE A 48 -16.80 2.54 -6.32
N ILE A 49 -17.23 3.65 -5.70
CA ILE A 49 -16.36 4.77 -5.32
C ILE A 49 -15.28 4.28 -4.35
N SER A 50 -15.66 3.50 -3.33
CA SER A 50 -14.73 2.97 -2.33
C SER A 50 -13.68 2.06 -2.97
N ILE A 51 -14.11 1.15 -3.86
CA ILE A 51 -13.19 0.30 -4.62
C ILE A 51 -12.27 1.14 -5.50
N SER A 52 -12.79 2.12 -6.23
CA SER A 52 -11.99 2.96 -7.14
C SER A 52 -10.95 3.80 -6.39
N TYR A 53 -11.33 4.34 -5.24
CA TYR A 53 -10.43 5.06 -4.34
C TYR A 53 -9.30 4.14 -3.84
N LEU A 54 -9.67 3.00 -3.24
CA LEU A 54 -8.71 2.05 -2.70
C LEU A 54 -7.83 1.43 -3.79
N TRP A 55 -8.36 1.20 -4.99
CA TRP A 55 -7.59 0.74 -6.15
C TRP A 55 -6.52 1.74 -6.57
N THR A 56 -6.87 3.03 -6.62
CA THR A 56 -5.91 4.09 -6.94
C THR A 56 -4.79 4.17 -5.92
N VAL A 57 -5.14 4.09 -4.62
CA VAL A 57 -4.15 4.09 -3.52
C VAL A 57 -3.29 2.83 -3.55
N THR A 58 -3.88 1.66 -3.82
CA THR A 58 -3.17 0.38 -3.89
C THR A 58 -2.26 0.30 -5.12
N LYS A 59 -2.65 0.90 -6.25
CA LYS A 59 -1.82 0.97 -7.45
C LYS A 59 -0.54 1.78 -7.19
N ALA A 60 -0.65 2.93 -6.51
CA ALA A 60 0.52 3.68 -6.05
C ALA A 60 1.40 2.87 -5.07
N GLN A 61 0.81 1.91 -4.36
CA GLN A 61 1.50 0.96 -3.47
C GLN A 61 2.14 -0.23 -4.21
N SER A 62 1.64 -0.63 -5.38
CA SER A 62 2.28 -1.65 -6.24
C SER A 62 3.64 -1.17 -6.73
N ASP A 63 3.74 0.11 -7.13
CA ASP A 63 5.01 0.73 -7.50
C ASP A 63 5.98 0.74 -6.30
N LEU A 64 5.45 0.88 -5.09
CA LEU A 64 6.21 0.84 -3.86
C LEU A 64 6.71 -0.56 -3.49
N ASN A 65 5.93 -1.61 -3.80
CA ASN A 65 6.40 -3.00 -3.70
C ASN A 65 7.58 -3.25 -4.64
N GLN A 66 7.48 -2.80 -5.88
CA GLN A 66 8.58 -2.94 -6.83
C GLN A 66 9.83 -2.20 -6.33
N ILE A 67 9.67 -1.03 -5.69
CA ILE A 67 10.76 -0.31 -5.02
C ILE A 67 11.34 -1.13 -3.87
N VAL A 68 10.51 -1.74 -3.02
CA VAL A 68 10.95 -2.61 -1.91
C VAL A 68 11.76 -3.79 -2.44
N ASP A 69 11.25 -4.50 -3.45
CA ASP A 69 11.92 -5.65 -4.05
C ASP A 69 13.26 -5.26 -4.67
N ASN A 70 13.30 -4.13 -5.40
CA ASN A 70 14.54 -3.61 -5.98
C ASN A 70 15.58 -3.23 -4.90
N ILE A 71 15.15 -2.60 -3.80
CA ILE A 71 16.04 -2.29 -2.68
C ILE A 71 16.54 -3.57 -2.02
N GLU A 72 15.69 -4.58 -1.85
CA GLU A 72 16.05 -5.86 -1.22
C GLU A 72 17.07 -6.64 -2.07
N ILE A 73 16.84 -6.71 -3.40
CA ILE A 73 17.81 -7.26 -4.36
C ILE A 73 19.14 -6.51 -4.26
N ARG A 74 19.13 -5.17 -4.27
CA ARG A 74 20.34 -4.35 -4.18
C ARG A 74 21.11 -4.61 -2.89
N ARG A 75 20.42 -4.78 -1.76
CA ARG A 75 21.06 -5.12 -0.47
C ARG A 75 21.69 -6.50 -0.51
N ASN A 76 21.04 -7.49 -1.11
CA ASN A 76 21.58 -8.85 -1.22
C ASN A 76 22.84 -8.89 -2.10
N ILE A 77 22.83 -8.15 -3.21
CA ILE A 77 24.03 -8.01 -4.04
C ILE A 77 25.17 -7.35 -3.25
N LEU A 78 24.89 -6.27 -2.51
CA LEU A 78 25.92 -5.63 -1.67
C LEU A 78 26.44 -6.53 -0.56
N LYS A 79 25.59 -7.37 0.05
CA LYS A 79 26.03 -8.40 1.01
C LYS A 79 26.97 -9.41 0.38
N SER A 80 26.67 -9.84 -0.85
CA SER A 80 27.55 -10.74 -1.61
C SER A 80 28.91 -10.08 -1.85
N THR A 81 28.92 -8.84 -2.35
CA THR A 81 30.15 -8.07 -2.57
C THR A 81 30.93 -7.86 -1.26
N LEU A 82 30.24 -7.58 -0.15
CA LEU A 82 30.87 -7.48 1.17
C LEU A 82 31.57 -8.78 1.56
N SER A 83 30.90 -9.92 1.36
CA SER A 83 31.45 -11.25 1.67
C SER A 83 32.69 -11.56 0.84
N GLU A 84 32.71 -11.17 -0.44
CA GLU A 84 33.90 -11.30 -1.30
C GLU A 84 35.07 -10.43 -0.82
N VAL A 85 34.78 -9.20 -0.37
CA VAL A 85 35.79 -8.29 0.19
C VAL A 85 36.34 -8.82 1.51
N GLU A 86 35.50 -9.36 2.38
CA GLU A 86 35.91 -10.02 3.63
C GLU A 86 36.80 -11.24 3.33
N LEU A 87 36.39 -12.10 2.38
CA LEU A 87 37.20 -13.23 1.96
C LEU A 87 38.57 -12.81 1.41
N CYS A 88 38.64 -11.72 0.63
CA CYS A 88 39.91 -11.14 0.17
C CYS A 88 40.77 -10.67 1.36
N ILE A 89 40.20 -9.94 2.31
CA ILE A 89 40.93 -9.42 3.49
C ILE A 89 41.50 -10.59 4.30
N ASP A 90 40.68 -11.58 4.61
CA ASP A 90 41.08 -12.74 5.42
C ASP A 90 42.12 -13.59 4.69
N SER A 91 41.89 -13.89 3.40
CA SER A 91 42.85 -14.63 2.57
C SER A 91 44.21 -13.94 2.46
N ARG A 92 44.24 -12.60 2.43
CA ARG A 92 45.49 -11.83 2.45
C ARG A 92 46.19 -11.86 3.80
N LYS A 93 45.44 -11.84 4.91
CA LYS A 93 46.00 -11.96 6.26
C LYS A 93 46.64 -13.33 6.47
N ASP A 94 46.02 -14.37 5.92
CA ASP A 94 46.47 -15.76 6.08
C ASP A 94 47.49 -16.20 5.00
N ASN A 95 47.88 -15.31 4.08
CA ASN A 95 48.75 -15.61 2.93
C ASN A 95 48.24 -16.81 2.09
N HIS A 96 46.92 -16.92 1.92
CA HIS A 96 46.30 -17.99 1.15
C HIS A 96 46.73 -17.93 -0.33
N GLU A 97 46.96 -19.07 -0.97
CA GLU A 97 47.45 -19.17 -2.36
C GLU A 97 46.55 -18.42 -3.35
N LEU A 98 45.23 -18.50 -3.14
CA LEU A 98 44.22 -17.85 -3.97
C LEU A 98 43.90 -16.38 -3.58
N ALA A 99 44.65 -15.77 -2.67
CA ALA A 99 44.35 -14.42 -2.18
C ALA A 99 44.26 -13.37 -3.30
N SER A 100 45.14 -13.44 -4.31
CA SER A 100 45.09 -12.52 -5.46
C SER A 100 43.78 -12.64 -6.23
N TRP A 101 43.35 -13.89 -6.49
CA TRP A 101 42.11 -14.18 -7.22
C TRP A 101 40.86 -13.68 -6.47
N TYR A 102 40.79 -13.93 -5.15
CA TYR A 102 39.69 -13.42 -4.33
C TYR A 102 39.64 -11.88 -4.32
N CYS A 103 40.80 -11.23 -4.25
CA CYS A 103 40.89 -9.78 -4.21
C CYS A 103 40.60 -9.09 -5.56
N GLU A 104 40.91 -9.74 -6.68
CA GLU A 104 40.50 -9.28 -8.01
C GLU A 104 38.99 -9.34 -8.16
N ASN A 105 38.37 -10.47 -7.83
CA ASN A 105 36.91 -10.64 -7.89
C ASN A 105 36.19 -9.62 -6.99
N ALA A 106 36.63 -9.47 -5.74
CA ALA A 106 36.06 -8.51 -4.81
C ALA A 106 36.14 -7.07 -5.35
N LEU A 107 37.26 -6.71 -5.98
CA LEU A 107 37.45 -5.39 -6.58
C LEU A 107 36.55 -5.17 -7.81
N GLU A 108 36.38 -6.19 -8.66
CA GLU A 108 35.47 -6.13 -9.81
C GLU A 108 34.01 -5.99 -9.38
N SER A 109 33.58 -6.79 -8.40
CA SER A 109 32.26 -6.69 -7.79
C SER A 109 32.03 -5.30 -7.20
N TYR A 110 32.97 -4.78 -6.43
CA TYR A 110 32.90 -3.41 -5.90
C TYR A 110 32.78 -2.37 -7.02
N LYS A 111 33.62 -2.43 -8.05
CA LYS A 111 33.56 -1.51 -9.20
C LYS A 111 32.20 -1.54 -9.89
N SER A 112 31.60 -2.73 -10.03
CA SER A 112 30.28 -2.90 -10.63
C SER A 112 29.18 -2.24 -9.80
N GLN A 113 29.17 -2.49 -8.48
CA GLN A 113 28.12 -1.97 -7.58
C GLN A 113 28.26 -0.47 -7.27
N SER A 114 29.49 0.04 -7.23
CA SER A 114 29.80 1.43 -6.83
C SER A 114 29.72 2.46 -7.97
N LYS A 115 29.29 2.07 -9.18
CA LYS A 115 29.19 2.99 -10.34
C LYS A 115 28.37 4.25 -10.04
N SER A 116 27.32 4.12 -9.24
CA SER A 116 26.41 5.20 -8.84
C SER A 116 26.85 5.96 -7.58
N TRP A 117 27.97 5.58 -6.96
CA TRP A 117 28.46 6.21 -5.73
C TRP A 117 29.39 7.39 -6.05
N PRO A 118 29.64 8.30 -5.08
CA PRO A 118 30.55 9.43 -5.25
C PRO A 118 31.90 8.99 -5.80
N SER A 119 32.25 9.54 -6.96
CA SER A 119 33.38 9.08 -7.76
C SER A 119 34.73 9.32 -7.08
N GLU A 120 34.88 10.42 -6.33
CA GLU A 120 36.14 10.79 -5.69
C GLU A 120 36.60 9.72 -4.68
N ARG A 121 35.76 9.45 -3.66
CA ARG A 121 36.04 8.44 -2.63
C ARG A 121 36.23 7.05 -3.25
N ARG A 122 35.32 6.65 -4.14
CA ARG A 122 35.39 5.35 -4.83
C ARG A 122 36.70 5.18 -5.60
N ASN A 123 37.09 6.17 -6.40
CA ASN A 123 38.30 6.09 -7.22
C ASN A 123 39.55 6.04 -6.33
N GLN A 124 39.59 6.77 -5.21
CA GLN A 124 40.68 6.68 -4.25
C GLN A 124 40.79 5.28 -3.63
N LEU A 125 39.67 4.68 -3.24
CA LEU A 125 39.63 3.32 -2.68
C LEU A 125 40.12 2.27 -3.69
N ILE A 126 39.67 2.36 -4.94
CA ILE A 126 40.09 1.47 -6.04
C ILE A 126 41.59 1.63 -6.32
N ASN A 127 42.05 2.86 -6.53
CA ASN A 127 43.44 3.11 -6.95
C ASN A 127 44.45 2.73 -5.86
N ARG A 128 44.05 2.80 -4.59
CA ARG A 128 44.89 2.42 -3.45
C ARG A 128 44.74 0.97 -3.04
N LEU A 129 43.87 0.19 -3.68
CA LEU A 129 43.52 -1.17 -3.28
C LEU A 129 43.18 -1.26 -1.77
N ALA A 130 42.43 -0.26 -1.28
CA ALA A 130 42.14 -0.09 0.14
C ALA A 130 40.96 -0.98 0.55
N TYR A 131 41.16 -2.29 0.64
CA TYR A 131 40.08 -3.28 0.86
C TYR A 131 39.29 -3.06 2.16
N GLU A 132 39.92 -2.68 3.26
CA GLU A 132 39.18 -2.32 4.48
C GLU A 132 38.34 -1.04 4.30
N GLY A 133 38.84 -0.07 3.52
CA GLY A 133 38.08 1.11 3.14
C GLY A 133 36.89 0.78 2.22
N ILE A 134 37.08 -0.16 1.30
CA ILE A 134 36.03 -0.72 0.44
C ILE A 134 34.96 -1.41 1.30
N LYS A 135 35.35 -2.21 2.30
CA LYS A 135 34.44 -2.85 3.26
C LYS A 135 33.53 -1.82 3.93
N ILE A 136 34.12 -0.79 4.54
CA ILE A 136 33.38 0.30 5.21
C ILE A 136 32.44 1.02 4.24
N ASP A 137 32.89 1.26 3.00
CA ASP A 137 32.09 1.91 1.97
C ASP A 137 30.85 1.08 1.62
N ILE A 138 30.99 -0.24 1.46
CA ILE A 138 29.88 -1.15 1.20
C ILE A 138 28.91 -1.19 2.40
N GLU A 139 29.43 -1.29 3.62
CA GLU A 139 28.63 -1.29 4.85
C GLU A 139 27.75 -0.04 4.97
N TYR A 140 28.32 1.13 4.67
CA TYR A 140 27.58 2.40 4.65
C TYR A 140 26.38 2.35 3.69
N TYR A 141 26.57 1.86 2.46
CA TYR A 141 25.46 1.75 1.49
C TYR A 141 24.48 0.65 1.83
N LEU A 142 24.92 -0.41 2.51
CA LEU A 142 24.05 -1.48 3.00
C LEU A 142 23.12 -0.97 4.11
N GLU A 143 23.62 -0.11 5.01
CA GLU A 143 22.84 0.56 6.04
C GLU A 143 21.89 1.61 5.45
N SER A 144 22.37 2.47 4.54
CA SER A 144 21.55 3.47 3.84
C SER A 144 20.38 2.83 3.07
N ASN A 145 20.63 1.71 2.39
CA ASN A 145 19.57 0.93 1.74
C ASN A 145 18.64 0.27 2.77
N GLY A 146 19.15 -0.13 3.94
CA GLY A 146 18.34 -0.67 5.04
C GLY A 146 17.34 0.35 5.59
N LEU A 147 17.78 1.59 5.79
CA LEU A 147 16.91 2.70 6.20
C LEU A 147 15.84 2.99 5.15
N SER A 148 16.21 2.97 3.87
CA SER A 148 15.30 3.16 2.74
C SER A 148 14.24 2.05 2.67
N LEU A 149 14.66 0.79 2.87
CA LEU A 149 13.77 -0.37 2.94
C LEU A 149 12.78 -0.27 4.10
N HIS A 150 13.24 0.13 5.28
CA HIS A 150 12.39 0.30 6.46
C HIS A 150 11.33 1.39 6.24
N LYS A 151 11.71 2.52 5.64
CA LYS A 151 10.77 3.59 5.26
C LYS A 151 9.75 3.10 4.24
N ALA A 152 10.18 2.34 3.24
CA ALA A 152 9.29 1.81 2.21
C ALA A 152 8.30 0.78 2.78
N LYS A 153 8.72 -0.13 3.66
CA LYS A 153 7.85 -1.15 4.29
C LYS A 153 6.79 -0.55 5.22
N ARG A 154 7.05 0.60 5.88
CA ARG A 154 6.10 1.24 6.80
C ARG A 154 4.83 1.81 6.14
N SER A 155 4.87 2.00 4.83
CA SER A 155 3.78 2.61 4.04
C SER A 155 2.62 1.66 3.70
N LYS A 156 2.75 0.36 3.97
CA LYS A 156 1.77 -0.67 3.63
C LYS A 156 1.21 -1.31 4.88
N SER A 157 -0.12 -1.31 5.05
CA SER A 157 -0.80 -2.41 5.76
C SER A 157 -2.33 -2.34 5.82
N LYS A 158 -3.00 -1.19 5.57
CA LYS A 158 -4.45 -1.10 5.85
C LYS A 158 -5.32 -1.09 4.59
N GLU A 159 -4.89 -0.35 3.58
CA GLU A 159 -5.64 -0.09 2.36
C GLU A 159 -5.71 -1.33 1.46
N GLU A 160 -4.60 -2.08 1.33
CA GLU A 160 -4.56 -3.34 0.58
C GLU A 160 -5.43 -4.43 1.21
N VAL A 161 -5.40 -4.51 2.55
CA VAL A 161 -6.24 -5.47 3.29
C VAL A 161 -7.71 -5.12 3.08
N MET A 162 -8.07 -3.85 3.13
CA MET A 162 -9.44 -3.38 2.92
C MET A 162 -9.91 -3.58 1.47
N LEU A 163 -9.06 -3.32 0.47
CA LEU A 163 -9.37 -3.59 -0.93
C LEU A 163 -9.56 -5.09 -1.17
N SER A 164 -8.67 -5.93 -0.62
CA SER A 164 -8.76 -7.39 -0.75
C SER A 164 -10.06 -7.92 -0.14
N TYR A 165 -10.51 -7.33 0.98
CA TYR A 165 -11.78 -7.67 1.61
C TYR A 165 -12.97 -7.26 0.74
N LEU A 166 -12.96 -6.03 0.20
CA LEU A 166 -14.02 -5.51 -0.67
C LEU A 166 -14.12 -6.29 -1.98
N MET A 167 -13.02 -6.81 -2.52
CA MET A 167 -13.04 -7.63 -3.74
C MET A 167 -13.47 -9.08 -3.53
N LYS A 168 -13.62 -9.55 -2.28
CA LYS A 168 -14.12 -10.91 -2.02
C LYS A 168 -15.57 -11.05 -2.50
N LYS A 169 -15.91 -12.23 -3.02
CA LYS A 169 -17.30 -12.58 -3.40
C LYS A 169 -18.31 -12.31 -2.27
N ASN A 170 -17.88 -12.53 -1.02
CA ASN A 170 -18.68 -12.27 0.18
C ASN A 170 -19.06 -10.80 0.38
N SER A 171 -18.20 -9.87 -0.04
CA SER A 171 -18.49 -8.43 -0.01
C SER A 171 -19.60 -8.08 -1.00
N LEU A 172 -19.58 -8.68 -2.20
CA LEU A 172 -20.64 -8.48 -3.19
C LEU A 172 -21.99 -9.03 -2.70
N TYR A 173 -22.01 -10.19 -2.02
CA TYR A 173 -23.24 -10.69 -1.39
C TYR A 173 -23.78 -9.74 -0.33
N PHE A 174 -22.91 -9.09 0.46
CA PHE A 174 -23.33 -8.08 1.44
C PHE A 174 -23.96 -6.85 0.79
N VAL A 175 -23.43 -6.39 -0.34
CA VAL A 175 -24.01 -5.27 -1.13
C VAL A 175 -25.40 -5.64 -1.64
N VAL A 176 -25.55 -6.82 -2.25
CA VAL A 176 -26.84 -7.31 -2.75
C VAL A 176 -27.86 -7.47 -1.63
N PHE A 177 -27.44 -8.02 -0.49
CA PHE A 177 -28.29 -8.16 0.70
C PHE A 177 -28.73 -6.80 1.25
N SER A 178 -27.83 -5.81 1.30
CA SER A 178 -28.13 -4.44 1.75
C SER A 178 -29.14 -3.75 0.84
N ILE A 179 -29.02 -3.94 -0.48
CA ILE A 179 -30.01 -3.46 -1.46
C ILE A 179 -31.38 -4.10 -1.21
N ALA A 180 -31.44 -5.41 -0.98
CA ALA A 180 -32.70 -6.11 -0.72
C ALA A 180 -33.37 -5.63 0.58
N LEU A 181 -32.60 -5.44 1.66
CA LEU A 181 -33.11 -4.95 2.93
C LEU A 181 -33.64 -3.51 2.83
N ILE A 182 -32.87 -2.60 2.23
CA ILE A 182 -33.25 -1.19 2.11
C ILE A 182 -34.42 -1.03 1.13
N GLY A 183 -34.38 -1.71 -0.01
CA GLY A 183 -35.48 -1.72 -0.97
C GLY A 183 -36.77 -2.28 -0.35
N GLY A 184 -36.68 -3.41 0.36
CA GLY A 184 -37.80 -4.00 1.08
C GLY A 184 -38.37 -3.09 2.17
N GLY A 185 -37.50 -2.43 2.95
CA GLY A 185 -37.91 -1.48 3.99
C GLY A 185 -38.64 -0.25 3.44
N ILE A 186 -38.16 0.32 2.33
CA ILE A 186 -38.80 1.46 1.65
C ILE A 186 -40.18 1.05 1.10
N LEU A 187 -40.28 -0.11 0.44
CA LEU A 187 -41.55 -0.64 -0.05
C LEU A 187 -42.55 -0.89 1.09
N TYR A 188 -42.07 -1.44 2.22
CA TYR A 188 -42.89 -1.63 3.41
C TYR A 188 -43.43 -0.29 3.93
N MET A 189 -42.59 0.74 4.03
CA MET A 189 -43.01 2.08 4.45
C MET A 189 -44.04 2.71 3.50
N PHE A 190 -43.87 2.56 2.17
CA PHE A 190 -44.87 3.01 1.20
C PHE A 190 -46.21 2.28 1.36
N HIS A 191 -46.18 0.97 1.63
CA HIS A 191 -47.39 0.20 1.83
C HIS A 191 -48.13 0.60 3.12
N VAL A 192 -47.42 0.85 4.23
CA VAL A 192 -48.03 1.34 5.48
C VAL A 192 -48.65 2.72 5.26
N LYS A 193 -47.92 3.64 4.63
CA LYS A 193 -48.39 5.02 4.39
C LYS A 193 -49.56 5.12 3.40
N ARG A 194 -49.81 4.07 2.60
CA ARG A 194 -50.99 3.98 1.73
C ARG A 194 -52.25 3.50 2.49
N ARG A 195 -52.09 2.86 3.65
CA ARG A 195 -53.23 2.35 4.47
C ARG A 195 -53.75 3.33 5.52
N THR A 196 -52.92 4.27 5.96
CA THR A 196 -53.29 5.42 6.81
C THR A 196 -53.75 6.59 5.99
#